data_AF-A0AAP8LA54-F1
#
_entry.id   AF-A0AAP8LA54-F1
#
_cell.length_a   1.000
_cell.length_b   1.000
_cell.length_c   1.000
_cell.angle_alpha   90.00
_cell.angle_beta   90.00
_cell.angle_gamma   90.00
#
_symmetry.space_group_name_H-M   'P 1'
#
loop_
_entity.id
_entity.type
_entity.pdbx_description
1 polymer ?
#
loop_
_entity_poly.entity_id
_entity_poly.type
_entity_poly.pdbx_seq_one_letter_code
_entity_poly.pdbx_strand_id
1 'polypeptide(L)'
;EAVARGYLIGSGWKDYQATGAVCGIKLPAGLQQASQLPEPIFTPAAKAEFGMHDENVDFAHVVKEVGQEMAERIRDVTLKLYAEAARFAATKGIIIADTKFEFG
;
A
#
# COMPACT_ATOMS: atom_id res chain seq x y z
N GLU A 1 -2.07 9.47 -3.14
CA GLU A 1 -2.91 8.49 -2.43
C GLU A 1 -2.07 7.64 -1.49
N ALA A 2 -2.46 7.56 -0.21
CA ALA A 2 -1.72 6.83 0.82
C ALA A 2 -2.33 5.44 1.03
N VAL A 3 -1.83 4.44 0.29
CA VAL A 3 -2.38 3.07 0.32
C VAL A 3 -1.56 2.18 1.24
N ALA A 4 -2.24 1.42 2.11
CA ALA A 4 -1.66 0.33 2.88
C ALA A 4 -2.18 -1.02 2.36
N ARG A 5 -1.29 -2.01 2.25
CA ARG A 5 -1.65 -3.37 1.84
C ARG A 5 -1.15 -4.36 2.87
N GLY A 6 -2.02 -5.26 3.34
CA GLY A 6 -1.58 -6.46 4.07
C GLY A 6 -1.79 -7.74 3.27
N TYR A 7 -2.44 -7.66 2.12
CA TYR A 7 -2.63 -8.79 1.20
C TYR A 7 -2.27 -8.38 -0.22
N LEU A 8 -1.72 -9.33 -0.97
CA LEU A 8 -1.25 -9.10 -2.33
C LEU A 8 -2.36 -9.34 -3.34
N ILE A 9 -3.08 -8.27 -3.68
CA ILE A 9 -4.20 -8.28 -4.64
C ILE A 9 -4.13 -7.06 -5.59
N GLY A 10 -5.02 -7.01 -6.57
CA GLY A 10 -5.21 -5.83 -7.42
C GLY A 10 -3.96 -5.43 -8.20
N SER A 11 -3.67 -4.12 -8.26
CA SER A 11 -2.46 -3.60 -8.91
C SER A 11 -1.17 -4.09 -8.25
N GLY A 12 -1.15 -4.28 -6.93
CA GLY A 12 0.02 -4.84 -6.24
C GLY A 12 0.35 -6.27 -6.69
N TRP A 13 -0.66 -7.10 -6.94
CA TRP A 13 -0.44 -8.44 -7.50
C TRP A 13 0.16 -8.37 -8.91
N LYS A 14 -0.35 -7.48 -9.76
CA LYS A 14 0.18 -7.28 -11.13
C LYS A 14 1.66 -6.86 -11.11
N ASP A 15 2.01 -5.90 -10.25
CA ASP A 15 3.40 -5.42 -10.12
C ASP A 15 4.33 -6.52 -9.61
N TYR A 16 3.87 -7.30 -8.62
CA TYR A 16 4.64 -8.43 -8.09
C TYR A 16 4.85 -9.51 -9.15
N GLN A 17 3.84 -9.85 -9.96
CA GLN A 17 4.01 -10.81 -11.04
C GLN A 17 5.04 -10.34 -12.09
N ALA A 18 5.07 -9.04 -12.37
CA ALA A 18 5.98 -8.46 -13.34
C ALA A 18 7.42 -8.33 -12.82
N THR A 19 7.59 -7.97 -11.55
CA THR A 19 8.89 -7.51 -11.02
C THR A 19 9.35 -8.16 -9.72
N GLY A 20 8.47 -8.91 -9.04
CA GLY A 20 8.70 -9.38 -7.67
C GLY A 20 8.63 -8.29 -6.60
N ALA A 21 8.16 -7.08 -6.96
CA ALA A 21 8.09 -5.92 -6.08
C ALA A 21 6.78 -5.13 -6.26
N VAL A 22 6.46 -4.29 -5.28
CA VAL A 22 5.34 -3.34 -5.35
C VAL A 22 5.85 -1.98 -4.87
N CYS A 23 5.66 -0.90 -5.67
CA CYS A 23 6.19 0.44 -5.35
C CYS A 23 7.69 0.44 -4.99
N GLY A 24 8.49 -0.43 -5.64
CA GLY A 24 9.92 -0.60 -5.35
C GLY A 24 10.27 -1.50 -4.16
N ILE A 25 9.27 -1.96 -3.40
CA ILE A 25 9.46 -2.85 -2.24
C ILE A 25 9.49 -4.31 -2.72
N LYS A 26 10.66 -4.96 -2.63
CA LYS A 26 10.81 -6.38 -2.97
C LYS A 26 10.04 -7.24 -1.99
N LEU A 27 9.27 -8.19 -2.51
CA LEU A 27 8.50 -9.14 -1.70
C LEU A 27 9.12 -10.54 -1.76
N PRO A 28 8.84 -11.40 -0.77
CA PRO A 28 9.27 -12.80 -0.79
C PRO A 28 8.83 -13.51 -2.07
N ALA A 29 9.63 -14.48 -2.54
CA ALA A 29 9.25 -15.32 -3.67
C ALA A 29 8.11 -16.29 -3.28
N GLY A 30 7.34 -16.73 -4.28
CA GLY A 30 6.31 -17.76 -4.10
C GLY A 30 4.99 -17.25 -3.52
N LEU A 31 4.79 -15.94 -3.41
CA LEU A 31 3.48 -15.38 -3.07
C LEU A 31 2.49 -15.66 -4.21
N GLN A 32 1.24 -15.90 -3.83
CA GLN A 32 0.12 -16.12 -4.73
C GLN A 32 -0.86 -14.96 -4.65
N GLN A 33 -1.82 -14.93 -5.57
CA GLN A 33 -2.91 -13.96 -5.50
C GLN A 33 -3.66 -14.10 -4.16
N ALA A 34 -3.88 -12.98 -3.50
CA ALA A 34 -4.48 -12.88 -2.16
C ALA A 34 -3.64 -13.49 -1.01
N SER A 35 -2.34 -13.76 -1.22
CA SER A 35 -1.45 -14.07 -0.10
C SER A 35 -1.37 -12.91 0.88
N GLN A 36 -1.41 -13.23 2.18
CA GLN A 36 -1.09 -12.29 3.24
C GLN A 36 0.41 -11.95 3.18
N LEU A 37 0.74 -10.66 3.31
CA LEU A 37 2.12 -10.20 3.38
C LEU A 37 2.68 -10.43 4.79
N PRO A 38 4.01 -10.64 4.94
CA PRO A 38 4.64 -10.80 6.25
C PRO A 38 4.40 -9.60 7.18
N GLU A 39 4.37 -8.40 6.60
CA GLU A 39 4.02 -7.15 7.25
C GLU A 39 3.24 -6.25 6.28
N PRO A 40 2.36 -5.37 6.77
CA PRO A 40 1.70 -4.40 5.93
C PRO A 40 2.71 -3.44 5.30
N ILE A 41 2.54 -3.14 4.02
CA ILE A 41 3.42 -2.24 3.27
C ILE A 41 2.68 -0.98 2.80
N PHE A 42 3.43 0.11 2.68
CA PHE A 42 2.94 1.39 2.16
C PHE A 42 3.22 1.46 0.66
N THR A 43 2.18 1.59 -0.15
CA THR A 43 2.26 1.56 -1.62
C THR A 43 1.59 2.79 -2.21
N PRO A 44 2.25 3.96 -2.18
CA PRO A 44 1.61 5.21 -2.59
C PRO A 44 1.23 5.17 -4.08
N ALA A 45 0.18 5.89 -4.42
CA ALA A 45 -0.21 6.09 -5.82
C ALA A 45 -0.41 7.58 -6.12
N ALA A 46 -0.02 8.01 -7.31
CA ALA A 46 -0.31 9.35 -7.82
C ALA A 46 -1.70 9.38 -8.45
N LYS A 47 -2.47 10.45 -8.20
CA LYS A 47 -3.78 10.65 -8.83
C LYS A 47 -3.57 10.84 -10.32
N ALA A 48 -4.21 10.00 -11.14
CA ALA A 48 -4.18 10.17 -12.58
C ALA A 48 -5.24 11.19 -13.06
N GLU A 49 -5.14 11.65 -14.30
CA GLU A 49 -6.16 12.49 -14.92
C GLU A 49 -7.53 11.79 -14.95
N PHE A 50 -8.60 12.58 -15.04
CA PHE A 50 -9.97 12.06 -14.98
C PHE A 50 -10.22 11.01 -16.08
N GLY A 51 -10.49 9.77 -15.66
CA GLY A 51 -10.72 8.63 -16.55
C GLY A 51 -9.55 7.63 -16.63
N MET A 52 -8.41 7.93 -15.99
CA MET A 52 -7.27 7.02 -15.88
C MET A 52 -7.19 6.38 -14.49
N HIS A 53 -6.54 5.21 -14.40
CA HIS A 53 -6.27 4.56 -13.12
C HIS A 53 -5.08 5.22 -12.42
N ASP A 54 -5.16 5.36 -11.09
CA ASP A 54 -4.03 5.81 -10.26
C ASP A 54 -2.79 4.96 -10.52
N GLU A 55 -1.64 5.62 -10.62
CA GLU A 55 -0.37 4.98 -10.91
C GLU A 55 0.41 4.74 -9.61
N ASN A 56 0.85 3.50 -9.38
CA ASN A 56 1.71 3.17 -8.24
C ASN A 56 3.05 3.92 -8.38
N VAL A 57 3.42 4.69 -7.37
CA VAL A 57 4.69 5.41 -7.29
C VAL A 57 5.52 4.87 -6.13
N ASP A 58 6.82 5.12 -6.13
CA ASP A 58 7.68 4.76 -5.01
C ASP A 58 7.60 5.79 -3.86
N PHE A 59 8.23 5.46 -2.73
CA PHE A 59 8.28 6.37 -1.59
C PHE A 59 9.08 7.65 -1.89
N ALA A 60 10.08 7.59 -2.77
CA ALA A 60 10.89 8.74 -3.15
C ALA A 60 10.05 9.81 -3.87
N HIS A 61 9.06 9.40 -4.65
CA HIS A 61 8.07 10.31 -5.23
C HIS A 61 7.30 11.08 -4.15
N VAL A 62 6.82 10.41 -3.10
CA VAL A 62 6.12 11.06 -1.99
C VAL A 62 7.04 12.05 -1.26
N VAL A 63 8.29 11.67 -1.00
CA VAL A 63 9.29 12.56 -0.40
C VAL A 63 9.50 13.83 -1.24
N LYS A 64 9.51 13.72 -2.57
CA LYS A 64 9.65 14.86 -3.47
C LYS A 64 8.44 15.82 -3.38
N GLU A 65 7.24 15.27 -3.20
CA GLU A 65 6.00 16.05 -3.16
C GLU A 65 5.81 16.80 -1.82
N VAL A 66 6.09 16.14 -0.68
CA VAL A 66 5.73 16.69 0.65
C VAL A 66 6.93 16.87 1.60
N GLY A 67 8.14 16.48 1.19
CA GLY A 67 9.33 16.48 2.03
C GLY A 67 9.47 15.21 2.89
N GLN A 68 10.71 14.91 3.31
CA GLN A 68 11.06 13.66 4.01
C GLN A 68 10.25 13.43 5.29
N GLU A 69 10.23 14.41 6.20
CA GLU A 69 9.58 14.28 7.50
C GLU A 69 8.07 14.02 7.35
N MET A 70 7.41 14.74 6.44
CA MET A 70 5.98 14.54 6.19
C MET A 70 5.70 13.20 5.52
N ALA A 71 6.52 12.79 4.54
CA ALA A 71 6.37 11.50 3.87
C ALA A 71 6.49 10.34 4.86
N GLU A 72 7.46 10.38 5.77
CA GLU A 72 7.62 9.39 6.84
C GLU A 72 6.40 9.38 7.76
N ARG A 73 5.92 10.55 8.19
CA ARG A 73 4.73 10.65 9.03
C ARG A 73 3.49 10.08 8.35
N ILE A 74 3.27 10.38 7.07
CA ILE A 74 2.15 9.83 6.28
C ILE A 74 2.24 8.31 6.21
N ARG A 75 3.42 7.77 5.87
CA ARG A 75 3.65 6.31 5.82
C ARG A 75 3.34 5.66 7.16
N ASP A 76 3.92 6.19 8.24
CA ASP A 76 3.84 5.58 9.56
C ASP A 76 2.41 5.62 10.11
N VAL A 77 1.70 6.74 9.93
CA VAL A 77 0.28 6.85 10.31
C VAL A 77 -0.59 5.94 9.44
N THR A 78 -0.35 5.87 8.13
CA THR A 78 -1.08 4.98 7.22
C THR A 78 -0.99 3.52 7.66
N LEU A 79 0.23 3.05 7.92
CA LEU A 79 0.47 1.67 8.36
C LEU A 79 -0.13 1.39 9.74
N LYS A 80 -0.03 2.34 10.67
CA LYS A 80 -0.61 2.22 12.01
C LYS A 80 -2.13 2.11 11.96
N LEU A 81 -2.80 3.01 11.24
CA LEU A 81 -4.26 3.01 11.10
C LEU A 81 -4.74 1.73 10.42
N TYR A 82 -4.08 1.32 9.33
CA TYR A 82 -4.39 0.06 8.66
C TYR A 82 -4.25 -1.13 9.61
N ALA A 83 -3.13 -1.27 10.32
CA ALA A 83 -2.88 -2.40 11.20
C ALA A 83 -3.91 -2.49 12.33
N GLU A 84 -4.31 -1.35 12.90
CA GLU A 84 -5.35 -1.29 13.93
C GLU A 84 -6.72 -1.69 13.39
N ALA A 85 -7.13 -1.12 12.25
CA ALA A 85 -8.39 -1.44 11.61
C ALA A 85 -8.46 -2.91 11.15
N ALA A 86 -7.40 -3.42 10.53
CA ALA A 86 -7.32 -4.80 10.06
C ALA A 86 -7.40 -5.80 11.23
N ARG A 87 -6.68 -5.53 12.33
CA ARG A 87 -6.76 -6.35 13.55
C ARG A 87 -8.17 -6.34 14.14
N PHE A 88 -8.81 -5.17 14.22
CA PHE A 88 -10.18 -5.07 14.72
C PHE A 88 -11.17 -5.83 13.82
N ALA A 89 -11.11 -5.63 12.50
CA ALA A 89 -11.97 -6.29 11.53
C ALA A 89 -11.84 -7.82 11.57
N ALA A 90 -10.62 -8.33 11.77
CA ALA A 90 -10.38 -9.76 11.90
C ALA A 90 -11.15 -10.37 13.10
N THR A 91 -11.33 -9.64 14.20
CA THR A 91 -12.16 -10.09 15.34
C THR A 91 -13.64 -10.26 14.99
N LYS A 92 -14.06 -9.69 13.86
CA LYS A 92 -15.43 -9.75 13.33
C LYS A 92 -15.54 -10.67 12.10
N GLY A 93 -14.49 -11.42 11.78
CA GLY A 93 -14.47 -12.30 10.61
C GLY A 93 -14.34 -11.56 9.27
N ILE A 94 -13.88 -10.30 9.29
CA ILE A 94 -13.68 -9.47 8.09
C ILE A 94 -12.19 -9.28 7.84
N ILE A 95 -11.75 -9.52 6.61
CA ILE A 95 -10.39 -9.21 6.16
C ILE A 95 -10.42 -7.86 5.44
N ILE A 96 -9.57 -6.94 5.89
CA ILE A 96 -9.23 -5.75 5.13
C ILE A 96 -7.96 -6.10 4.35
N ALA A 97 -8.08 -6.28 3.04
CA ALA A 97 -6.95 -6.68 2.19
C ALA A 97 -5.97 -5.52 1.95
N ASP A 98 -6.54 -4.36 1.63
CA ASP A 98 -5.86 -3.08 1.51
C ASP A 98 -6.84 -1.93 1.83
N THR A 99 -6.31 -0.71 1.96
CA THR A 99 -7.12 0.50 2.10
C THR A 99 -6.35 1.72 1.61
N LYS A 100 -7.07 2.78 1.28
CA LYS A 100 -6.55 4.07 0.81
C LYS A 100 -6.97 5.17 1.77
N PHE A 101 -6.00 5.97 2.22
CA PHE A 101 -6.23 7.17 3.01
C PHE A 101 -5.88 8.44 2.22
N GLU A 102 -6.55 9.53 2.58
CA GLU A 102 -6.19 10.89 2.19
C GLU A 102 -5.96 11.69 3.48
N PHE A 103 -4.91 12.51 3.50
CA PHE A 103 -4.51 13.34 4.62
C PHE A 103 -4.46 14.80 4.17
N GLY A 104 -4.80 15.72 5.06
CA GLY A 104 -4.79 17.17 4.84
C GLY A 104 -4.31 17.94 6.06
#